data_AF-A0A811NU55-F1
#
_entry.id   AF-A0A811NU55-F1
#
_cell.length_a   1.000
_cell.length_b   1.000
_cell.length_c   1.000
_cell.angle_alpha   90.00
_cell.angle_beta   90.00
_cell.angle_gamma   90.00
#
_symmetry.space_group_name_H-M   'P 1'
#
loop_
_entity.id
_entity.type
_entity.pdbx_description
1 polymer ?
#
loop_
_entity_poly.entity_id
_entity_poly.type
_entity_poly.pdbx_seq_one_letter_code
_entity_poly.pdbx_strand_id
1 'polypeptide(L)'
;MMMGRRAGMAVAVAVALLLALSSCGEASARGPIRRPRKKTLPPGQKPPPNSKFFPITPGRFGHKRNYEASCADENGPSCYVGCPSDCPNSCLVFCDYCLAFCPCDIFPGTSCGDPRFTGGDGNTFYFHGKKDQDFCIVSDADLHINAHFIGNHNPALNRDFTWVQALGVTFGDNHRLYVGARRAAEWDEDEDHIQVTFDGEPVDVDAVRNARWASRALPGLSVRRTKDVNAVAVELDGVFSISAGAVPITEKDDRIHKYGKTDRDSLVHLDLGFQFHNLTDHIDGVLGQTYRPGYVTKVNISAKMPIMGGAPKYLSEGLFSTDCAVSRFHCSDSIAAAGAVTTYAS
;
A
#
# COMPACT_ATOMS: atom_id res chain seq x y z
N MET A 1 -18.37 54.97 -71.20
CA MET A 1 -19.76 55.45 -71.03
C MET A 1 -20.01 55.66 -69.55
N MET A 2 -20.28 56.92 -69.17
CA MET A 2 -20.90 57.46 -67.92
C MET A 2 -20.34 56.99 -66.55
N MET A 3 -19.65 57.83 -65.78
CA MET A 3 -20.16 58.90 -64.86
C MET A 3 -21.11 58.36 -63.78
N GLY A 4 -20.68 58.24 -62.53
CA GLY A 4 -20.72 59.27 -61.47
C GLY A 4 -21.30 58.59 -60.20
N ARG A 5 -21.08 58.98 -58.94
CA ARG A 5 -20.74 60.25 -58.29
C ARG A 5 -20.37 59.96 -56.82
N ARG A 6 -19.39 60.73 -56.29
CA ARG A 6 -19.32 61.45 -54.99
C ARG A 6 -19.42 60.64 -53.67
N ALA A 7 -18.86 61.05 -52.53
CA ALA A 7 -17.83 62.00 -52.10
C ALA A 7 -17.78 61.94 -50.55
N GLY A 8 -16.59 62.07 -49.94
CA GLY A 8 -16.36 62.44 -48.54
C GLY A 8 -16.32 61.26 -47.54
N MET A 9 -15.40 61.17 -46.59
CA MET A 9 -14.80 62.23 -45.78
C MET A 9 -13.42 61.78 -45.26
N ALA A 10 -12.46 62.69 -45.29
CA ALA A 10 -11.06 62.52 -44.90
C ALA A 10 -10.85 62.64 -43.39
N VAL A 11 -9.87 61.92 -42.82
CA VAL A 11 -9.00 62.42 -41.73
C VAL A 11 -7.61 61.75 -41.78
N ALA A 12 -6.63 62.57 -42.18
CA ALA A 12 -5.22 62.69 -41.80
C ALA A 12 -4.33 61.46 -41.46
N VAL A 13 -3.26 61.33 -42.27
CA VAL A 13 -2.01 60.58 -42.06
C VAL A 13 -0.88 61.59 -41.75
N ALA A 14 0.16 61.12 -41.03
CA ALA A 14 1.41 61.79 -40.60
C ALA A 14 1.33 62.37 -39.17
N VAL A 15 2.22 62.06 -38.22
CA VAL A 15 3.69 62.10 -38.24
C VAL A 15 4.22 61.25 -37.06
N ALA A 16 5.24 60.42 -37.27
CA ALA A 16 6.35 60.18 -36.31
C ALA A 16 7.34 59.14 -36.89
N LEU A 17 8.29 59.64 -37.68
CA LEU A 17 9.53 58.94 -38.05
C LEU A 17 10.64 59.46 -37.13
N LEU A 18 11.58 58.56 -36.78
CA LEU A 18 12.92 58.77 -36.21
C LEU A 18 13.08 58.61 -34.69
N LEU A 19 13.24 57.36 -34.25
CA LEU A 19 14.33 56.97 -33.33
C LEU A 19 14.76 55.54 -33.72
N ALA A 20 15.64 55.44 -34.70
CA ALA A 20 16.40 54.23 -34.98
C ALA A 20 17.85 54.49 -34.56
N LEU A 21 18.32 53.79 -33.53
CA LEU A 21 19.67 53.21 -33.40
C LEU A 21 19.88 52.62 -31.99
N SER A 22 20.48 51.43 -31.98
CA SER A 22 21.16 50.77 -30.85
C SER A 22 20.32 49.94 -29.86
N SER A 23 20.26 48.63 -30.13
CA SER A 23 20.87 47.63 -29.23
C SER A 23 20.74 46.24 -29.84
N CYS A 24 21.86 45.55 -30.02
CA CYS A 24 21.93 44.12 -30.33
C CYS A 24 21.13 43.34 -29.27
N GLY A 25 19.96 42.82 -29.63
CA GLY A 25 19.27 41.83 -28.83
C GLY A 25 19.92 40.48 -29.06
N GLU A 26 20.59 39.95 -28.04
CA GLU A 26 21.03 38.57 -27.99
C GLU A 26 19.82 37.66 -28.25
N ALA A 27 19.83 36.99 -29.40
CA ALA A 27 19.02 35.80 -29.58
C ALA A 27 19.56 34.76 -28.60
N SER A 28 19.02 34.73 -27.37
CA SER A 28 19.19 33.61 -26.45
C SER A 28 18.60 32.38 -27.13
N ALA A 29 19.45 31.67 -27.87
CA ALA A 29 19.16 30.36 -28.38
C ALA A 29 18.61 29.52 -27.22
N ARG A 30 17.31 29.23 -27.24
CA ARG A 30 16.76 28.17 -26.40
C ARG A 30 17.52 26.92 -26.80
N GLY A 31 18.47 26.52 -25.96
CA GLY A 31 19.18 25.26 -26.10
C GLY A 31 18.17 24.14 -26.31
N PRO A 32 18.52 23.10 -27.08
CA PRO A 32 17.58 22.02 -27.36
C PRO A 32 17.02 21.50 -26.04
N ILE A 33 15.68 21.49 -25.91
CA ILE A 33 15.00 20.83 -24.79
C ILE A 33 15.54 19.41 -24.78
N ARG A 34 16.43 19.12 -23.82
CA ARG A 34 16.96 17.78 -23.61
C ARG A 34 15.74 16.91 -23.30
N ARG A 35 15.32 16.08 -24.27
CA ARG A 35 14.36 15.02 -24.02
C ARG A 35 14.89 14.23 -22.81
N PRO A 36 14.11 14.05 -21.73
CA PRO A 36 14.56 13.27 -20.60
C PRO A 36 14.98 11.89 -21.11
N ARG A 37 16.22 11.52 -20.80
CA ARG A 37 16.80 10.23 -21.22
C ARG A 37 15.99 9.15 -20.52
N LYS A 38 15.33 8.27 -21.27
CA LYS A 38 14.56 7.14 -20.72
C LYS A 38 15.50 6.33 -19.82
N LYS A 39 15.29 6.36 -18.50
CA LYS A 39 16.07 5.55 -17.57
C LYS A 39 15.61 4.09 -17.74
N THR A 40 16.55 3.16 -17.78
CA THR A 40 16.26 1.72 -17.85
C THR A 40 16.67 1.07 -16.54
N LEU A 41 15.72 0.40 -15.89
CA LEU A 41 15.98 -0.43 -14.72
C LEU A 41 16.25 -1.86 -15.22
N PRO A 42 17.38 -2.48 -14.84
CA PRO A 42 17.65 -3.88 -15.13
C PRO A 42 16.53 -4.82 -14.62
N PRO A 43 16.26 -5.94 -15.30
CA PRO A 43 15.31 -6.94 -14.82
C PRO A 43 15.67 -7.42 -13.41
N GLY A 44 14.71 -7.38 -12.49
CA GLY A 44 14.88 -7.84 -11.11
C GLY A 44 15.43 -6.80 -10.12
N GLN A 45 15.80 -5.59 -10.57
CA GLN A 45 16.10 -4.50 -9.63
C GLN A 45 14.81 -3.87 -9.10
N LYS A 46 14.75 -3.68 -7.78
CA LYS A 46 13.68 -2.90 -7.15
C LYS A 46 13.91 -1.41 -7.40
N PRO A 47 12.84 -0.63 -7.63
CA PRO A 47 12.89 0.82 -7.61
C PRO A 47 13.55 1.39 -6.34
N PRO A 48 14.23 2.55 -6.42
CA PRO A 48 14.74 3.25 -5.25
C PRO A 48 13.64 3.48 -4.18
N PRO A 49 13.97 3.49 -2.87
CA PRO A 49 12.98 3.61 -1.79
C PRO A 49 12.05 4.84 -1.86
N ASN A 50 12.54 5.97 -2.40
CA ASN A 50 11.78 7.22 -2.54
C ASN A 50 11.12 7.38 -3.92
N SER A 51 10.94 6.27 -4.63
CA SER A 51 10.30 6.28 -5.95
C SER A 51 8.82 6.61 -5.81
N LYS A 52 8.32 7.48 -6.69
CA LYS A 52 6.91 7.81 -6.76
C LYS A 52 6.18 6.86 -7.70
N PHE A 53 5.05 6.35 -7.23
CA PHE A 53 4.24 5.40 -7.95
C PHE A 53 2.80 5.86 -8.03
N PHE A 54 2.18 5.59 -9.18
CA PHE A 54 0.82 6.02 -9.45
C PHE A 54 -0.06 4.79 -9.71
N PRO A 55 -1.18 4.63 -9.02
CA PRO A 55 -2.09 3.52 -9.28
C PRO A 55 -2.78 3.73 -10.63
N ILE A 56 -2.75 2.70 -11.47
CA ILE A 56 -3.66 2.60 -12.62
C ILE A 56 -4.87 1.80 -12.16
N THR A 57 -6.06 2.38 -12.35
CA THR A 57 -7.31 1.63 -12.39
C THR A 57 -7.76 1.61 -13.85
N PRO A 58 -7.67 0.47 -14.55
CA PRO A 58 -8.20 0.35 -15.91
C PRO A 58 -9.69 0.71 -15.92
N GLY A 59 -10.11 1.57 -16.84
CA GLY A 59 -11.54 1.83 -17.05
C GLY A 59 -12.28 0.58 -17.55
N ARG A 60 -13.59 0.49 -17.28
CA ARG A 60 -14.51 -0.65 -17.59
C ARG A 60 -14.55 -1.12 -19.05
N PHE A 61 -13.84 -0.50 -19.98
CA PHE A 61 -13.86 -0.86 -21.40
C PHE A 61 -12.49 -0.79 -22.06
N GLY A 62 -11.84 -1.95 -22.22
CA GLY A 62 -10.76 -2.09 -23.19
C GLY A 62 -9.79 -3.21 -22.87
N HIS A 63 -9.81 -4.26 -23.68
CA HIS A 63 -8.84 -5.37 -23.70
C HIS A 63 -7.40 -4.94 -24.10
N LYS A 64 -7.01 -3.68 -23.90
CA LYS A 64 -5.68 -3.17 -24.25
C LYS A 64 -4.71 -3.52 -23.13
N ARG A 65 -3.70 -4.35 -23.45
CA ARG A 65 -2.64 -4.79 -22.52
C ARG A 65 -1.70 -3.67 -22.07
N ASN A 66 -1.68 -2.54 -22.78
CA ASN A 66 -0.86 -1.39 -22.44
C ASN A 66 -1.77 -0.18 -22.16
N TYR A 67 -1.64 0.39 -20.97
CA TYR A 67 -2.35 1.58 -20.51
C TYR A 67 -1.45 2.80 -20.69
N GLU A 68 -2.03 3.93 -21.07
CA GLU A 68 -1.34 5.22 -21.03
C GLU A 68 -1.41 5.76 -19.60
N ALA A 69 -0.30 5.68 -18.88
CA ALA A 69 -0.14 6.36 -17.60
C ALA A 69 0.18 7.83 -17.86
N SER A 70 -0.75 8.70 -17.45
CA SER A 70 -0.50 10.13 -17.36
C SER A 70 0.46 10.40 -16.21
N CYS A 71 1.77 10.39 -16.49
CA CYS A 71 2.82 10.83 -15.57
C CYS A 71 2.92 12.38 -15.50
N ALA A 72 1.82 13.06 -15.82
CA ALA A 72 1.75 14.51 -15.99
C ALA A 72 2.03 15.28 -14.69
N ASP A 73 1.70 14.70 -13.53
CA ASP A 73 1.93 15.31 -12.21
C ASP A 73 3.43 15.49 -11.86
N GLU A 74 4.35 14.97 -12.68
CA GLU A 74 5.80 15.13 -12.53
C GLU A 74 6.50 15.83 -13.70
N ASN A 75 5.77 16.42 -14.66
CA ASN A 75 6.35 16.94 -15.92
C ASN A 75 7.12 15.87 -16.72
N GLY A 76 6.84 14.59 -16.49
CA GLY A 76 7.44 13.46 -17.22
C GLY A 76 6.66 13.11 -18.50
N PRO A 77 7.27 12.40 -19.47
CA PRO A 77 6.56 11.93 -20.65
C PRO A 77 5.47 10.90 -20.27
N SER A 78 4.35 10.86 -20.99
CA SER A 78 3.34 9.79 -20.85
C SER A 78 4.00 8.42 -21.02
N CYS A 79 3.72 7.51 -20.08
CA CYS A 79 4.27 6.15 -20.11
C CYS A 79 3.21 5.16 -20.61
N TYR A 80 3.50 4.39 -21.65
CA TYR A 80 2.66 3.26 -22.05
C TYR A 80 3.14 2.00 -21.34
N VAL A 81 2.38 1.52 -20.36
CA VAL A 81 2.77 0.41 -19.51
C VAL A 81 1.65 -0.62 -19.42
N GLY A 82 2.00 -1.90 -19.50
CA GLY A 82 1.07 -2.99 -19.23
C GLY A 82 1.22 -3.47 -17.79
N CYS A 83 0.11 -3.61 -17.08
CA CYS A 83 0.14 -4.23 -15.77
C CYS A 83 0.67 -5.67 -15.88
N PRO A 84 1.52 -6.13 -14.93
CA PRO A 84 1.95 -7.52 -14.90
C PRO A 84 0.77 -8.50 -14.92
N SER A 85 0.99 -9.71 -15.45
CA SER A 85 -0.04 -10.76 -15.59
C SER A 85 -0.69 -11.18 -14.28
N ASP A 86 0.01 -10.91 -13.18
CA ASP A 86 -0.34 -11.31 -11.83
C ASP A 86 -1.24 -10.25 -11.18
N CYS A 87 -1.29 -9.03 -11.75
CA CYS A 87 -2.15 -7.93 -11.30
C CYS A 87 -2.69 -7.11 -12.50
N PRO A 88 -3.37 -7.74 -13.47
CA PRO A 88 -3.70 -7.12 -14.75
C PRO A 88 -4.65 -5.91 -14.64
N ASN A 89 -5.39 -5.84 -13.53
CA ASN A 89 -6.45 -4.86 -13.28
C ASN A 89 -6.09 -3.83 -12.21
N SER A 90 -4.93 -3.95 -11.56
CA SER A 90 -4.56 -3.06 -10.44
C SER A 90 -3.04 -3.07 -10.29
N CYS A 91 -2.36 -2.13 -10.94
CA CYS A 91 -0.90 -2.03 -10.89
C CYS A 91 -0.44 -0.60 -10.60
N LEU A 92 0.79 -0.48 -10.12
CA LEU A 92 1.47 0.76 -9.82
C LEU A 92 2.47 1.09 -10.93
N VAL A 93 2.46 2.33 -11.39
CA VAL A 93 3.38 2.81 -12.43
C VAL A 93 4.49 3.61 -11.81
N PHE A 94 5.72 3.20 -12.13
CA PHE A 94 6.92 3.95 -11.85
C PHE A 94 7.26 4.83 -13.06
N CYS A 95 6.85 6.10 -12.99
CA CYS A 95 6.96 7.04 -14.10
C CYS A 95 8.42 7.29 -14.55
N ASP A 96 9.36 7.29 -13.62
CA ASP A 96 10.79 7.51 -13.90
C ASP A 96 11.41 6.50 -14.88
N TYR A 97 10.85 5.28 -14.94
CA TYR A 97 11.33 4.17 -15.77
C TYR A 97 10.27 3.62 -16.73
N CYS A 98 9.05 4.18 -16.72
CA CYS A 98 7.87 3.63 -17.39
C CYS A 98 7.72 2.12 -17.17
N LEU A 99 7.75 1.70 -15.90
CA LEU A 99 7.53 0.32 -15.50
C LEU A 99 6.22 0.24 -14.71
N ALA A 100 5.53 -0.90 -14.84
CA ALA A 100 4.38 -1.22 -14.02
C ALA A 100 4.71 -2.43 -13.15
N PHE A 101 4.21 -2.40 -11.93
CA PHE A 101 4.48 -3.39 -10.90
C PHE A 101 3.19 -3.71 -10.17
N CYS A 102 3.09 -4.93 -9.63
CA CYS A 102 1.99 -5.21 -8.73
C CYS A 102 2.17 -4.43 -7.42
N PRO A 103 1.08 -3.90 -6.84
CA PRO A 103 1.14 -3.12 -5.61
C PRO A 103 1.91 -3.82 -4.49
N CYS A 104 1.86 -5.15 -4.49
CA CYS A 104 2.44 -6.04 -3.50
C CYS A 104 3.95 -6.29 -3.61
N ASP A 105 4.60 -5.98 -4.74
CA ASP A 105 5.96 -6.49 -5.05
C ASP A 105 7.10 -5.53 -4.68
N ILE A 106 6.80 -4.27 -4.34
CA ILE A 106 7.80 -3.21 -4.46
C ILE A 106 8.23 -2.63 -3.12
N PHE A 107 7.29 -2.44 -2.18
CA PHE A 107 7.56 -1.64 -1.00
C PHE A 107 7.85 -2.51 0.23
N PRO A 108 8.86 -2.13 1.04
CA PRO A 108 8.95 -2.61 2.41
C PRO A 108 7.61 -2.46 3.13
N GLY A 109 7.24 -3.46 3.90
CA GLY A 109 5.98 -3.52 4.62
C GLY A 109 4.79 -4.02 3.80
N THR A 110 4.94 -4.53 2.57
CA THR A 110 3.80 -5.17 1.89
C THR A 110 3.58 -6.59 2.38
N SER A 111 2.32 -7.03 2.41
CA SER A 111 1.93 -8.45 2.56
C SER A 111 0.77 -8.79 1.63
N CYS A 112 0.93 -9.78 0.76
CA CYS A 112 -0.11 -10.17 -0.19
C CYS A 112 -0.09 -11.67 -0.48
N GLY A 113 -1.22 -12.19 -0.97
CA GLY A 113 -1.38 -13.60 -1.31
C GLY A 113 -1.13 -14.54 -0.12
N ASP A 114 -0.44 -15.67 -0.37
CA ASP A 114 -0.28 -16.78 0.59
C ASP A 114 0.90 -16.56 1.56
N PRO A 115 0.66 -15.86 2.68
CA PRO A 115 1.02 -14.46 2.77
C PRO A 115 2.54 -14.25 2.65
N ARG A 116 2.86 -13.45 1.63
CA ARG A 116 4.21 -13.05 1.27
C ARG A 116 4.46 -11.63 1.75
N PHE A 117 5.43 -11.48 2.64
CA PHE A 117 5.85 -10.21 3.22
C PHE A 117 7.09 -9.66 2.53
N THR A 118 7.20 -8.33 2.43
CA THR A 118 8.46 -7.65 2.11
C THR A 118 8.94 -6.91 3.35
N GLY A 119 10.10 -7.30 3.88
CA GLY A 119 10.70 -6.73 5.09
C GLY A 119 11.24 -5.31 4.93
N GLY A 120 11.52 -4.67 6.06
CA GLY A 120 12.24 -3.39 6.14
C GLY A 120 13.65 -3.44 5.53
N ASP A 121 14.26 -4.63 5.52
CA ASP A 121 15.52 -4.94 4.85
C ASP A 121 15.39 -5.08 3.32
N GLY A 122 14.17 -4.93 2.79
CA GLY A 122 13.85 -5.04 1.37
C GLY A 122 13.74 -6.48 0.85
N ASN A 123 13.97 -7.50 1.69
CA ASN A 123 13.85 -8.90 1.28
C ASN A 123 12.41 -9.37 1.36
N THR A 124 12.02 -10.24 0.43
CA THR A 124 10.68 -10.82 0.39
C THR A 124 10.71 -12.25 0.92
N PHE A 125 9.79 -12.58 1.82
CA PHE A 125 9.69 -13.89 2.46
C PHE A 125 8.24 -14.29 2.70
N TYR A 126 8.02 -15.58 2.95
CA TYR A 126 6.72 -16.18 3.22
C TYR A 126 6.61 -16.51 4.71
N PHE A 127 5.44 -16.27 5.29
CA PHE A 127 5.12 -16.72 6.64
C PHE A 127 3.79 -17.44 6.61
N HIS A 128 3.82 -18.77 6.70
CA HIS A 128 2.60 -19.57 6.51
C HIS A 128 1.63 -19.52 7.70
N GLY A 129 2.07 -19.16 8.90
CA GLY A 129 1.21 -19.19 10.09
C GLY A 129 0.43 -20.51 10.21
N LYS A 130 -0.84 -20.40 10.62
CA LYS A 130 -1.85 -21.48 10.61
C LYS A 130 -3.23 -20.89 10.41
N LYS A 131 -4.13 -21.67 9.83
CA LYS A 131 -5.55 -21.33 9.70
C LYS A 131 -6.20 -21.10 11.06
N ASP A 132 -7.08 -20.10 11.12
CA ASP A 132 -7.92 -19.70 12.24
C ASP A 132 -7.08 -19.39 13.51
N GLN A 133 -5.92 -18.75 13.31
CA GLN A 133 -5.00 -18.34 14.38
C GLN A 133 -4.49 -16.91 14.16
N ASP A 134 -4.14 -16.27 15.27
CA ASP A 134 -3.60 -14.91 15.29
C ASP A 134 -2.08 -14.93 15.49
N PHE A 135 -1.38 -14.11 14.71
CA PHE A 135 0.08 -14.00 14.78
C PHE A 135 0.54 -12.55 14.88
N CYS A 136 1.48 -12.30 15.77
CA CYS A 136 2.16 -11.02 15.91
C CYS A 136 3.09 -10.75 14.74
N ILE A 137 2.67 -9.82 13.89
CA ILE A 137 3.45 -9.39 12.73
C ILE A 137 4.37 -8.21 13.07
N VAL A 138 3.96 -7.34 14.00
CA VAL A 138 4.77 -6.20 14.48
C VAL A 138 4.56 -6.05 15.98
N SER A 139 5.64 -5.92 16.72
CA SER A 139 5.60 -5.53 18.13
C SER A 139 6.72 -4.57 18.46
N ASP A 140 6.35 -3.39 18.95
CA ASP A 140 7.22 -2.33 19.42
C ASP A 140 6.63 -1.73 20.70
N ALA A 141 7.33 -0.77 21.33
CA ALA A 141 6.95 -0.19 22.62
C ALA A 141 5.47 0.28 22.65
N ASP A 142 5.06 1.07 21.66
CA ASP A 142 3.74 1.72 21.60
C ASP A 142 2.88 1.24 20.42
N LEU A 143 3.30 0.17 19.72
CA LEU A 143 2.59 -0.39 18.56
C LEU A 143 2.68 -1.91 18.55
N HIS A 144 1.52 -2.57 18.62
CA HIS A 144 1.37 -4.00 18.44
C HIS A 144 0.40 -4.27 17.31
N ILE A 145 0.78 -5.13 16.36
CA ILE A 145 -0.07 -5.56 15.25
C ILE A 145 -0.07 -7.07 15.19
N ASN A 146 -1.26 -7.64 15.38
CA ASN A 146 -1.54 -9.03 15.06
C ASN A 146 -2.30 -9.14 13.74
N ALA A 147 -2.11 -10.25 13.06
CA ALA A 147 -2.86 -10.62 11.88
C ALA A 147 -3.61 -11.92 12.13
N HIS A 148 -4.89 -11.95 11.77
CA HIS A 148 -5.73 -13.15 11.76
C HIS A 148 -5.55 -13.88 10.44
N PHE A 149 -5.17 -15.16 10.52
CA PHE A 149 -4.93 -16.00 9.36
C PHE A 149 -6.15 -16.88 9.09
N ILE A 150 -6.69 -16.79 7.88
CA ILE A 150 -7.58 -17.82 7.34
C ILE A 150 -6.77 -18.83 6.55
N GLY A 151 -7.40 -19.93 6.17
CA GLY A 151 -6.74 -20.88 5.29
C GLY A 151 -7.65 -21.91 4.69
N ASN A 152 -7.08 -22.63 3.73
CA ASN A 152 -7.73 -23.72 3.04
C ASN A 152 -6.77 -24.90 2.86
N HIS A 153 -7.34 -26.09 2.72
CA HIS A 153 -6.59 -27.33 2.57
C HIS A 153 -6.96 -28.02 1.26
N ASN A 154 -5.94 -28.41 0.51
CA ASN A 154 -6.11 -29.30 -0.64
C ASN A 154 -5.59 -30.70 -0.27
N PRO A 155 -6.45 -31.73 -0.17
CA PRO A 155 -6.04 -33.09 0.17
C PRO A 155 -5.02 -33.73 -0.78
N ALA A 156 -4.89 -33.20 -2.00
CA ALA A 156 -3.89 -33.65 -2.96
C ALA A 156 -2.48 -33.09 -2.68
N LEU A 157 -2.35 -32.15 -1.74
CA LEU A 157 -1.10 -31.48 -1.39
C LEU A 157 -0.80 -31.66 0.11
N ASN A 158 0.48 -31.80 0.43
CA ASN A 158 0.93 -31.95 1.82
C ASN A 158 1.13 -30.60 2.54
N ARG A 159 0.44 -29.55 2.11
CA ARG A 159 0.54 -28.22 2.73
C ARG A 159 -0.83 -27.55 2.82
N ASP A 160 -0.98 -26.78 3.89
CA ASP A 160 -2.08 -25.82 4.03
C ASP A 160 -1.68 -24.49 3.41
N PHE A 161 -2.70 -23.75 2.97
CA PHE A 161 -2.57 -22.41 2.42
C PHE A 161 -3.23 -21.43 3.36
N THR A 162 -2.62 -20.28 3.55
CA THR A 162 -3.15 -19.28 4.48
C THR A 162 -3.10 -17.89 3.89
N TRP A 163 -3.96 -17.01 4.40
CA TRP A 163 -4.03 -15.61 3.99
C TRP A 163 -4.39 -14.75 5.20
N VAL A 164 -3.98 -13.49 5.19
CA VAL A 164 -4.35 -12.53 6.24
C VAL A 164 -5.76 -12.02 5.99
N GLN A 165 -6.71 -12.31 6.86
CA GLN A 165 -8.09 -11.82 6.74
C GLN A 165 -8.32 -10.55 7.55
N ALA A 166 -7.63 -10.36 8.66
CA ALA A 166 -7.81 -9.19 9.50
C ALA A 166 -6.53 -8.77 10.22
N LEU A 167 -6.51 -7.51 10.64
CA LEU A 167 -5.50 -6.91 11.49
C LEU A 167 -6.15 -6.42 12.78
N GLY A 168 -5.49 -6.68 13.89
CA GLY A 168 -5.72 -6.00 15.16
C GLY A 168 -4.50 -5.14 15.47
N VAL A 169 -4.71 -3.85 15.56
CA VAL A 169 -3.68 -2.86 15.83
C VAL A 169 -3.96 -2.26 17.21
N THR A 170 -3.08 -2.56 18.17
CA THR A 170 -3.12 -2.02 19.52
C THR A 170 -2.00 -0.98 19.67
N PHE A 171 -2.31 0.23 20.12
CA PHE A 171 -1.34 1.33 20.17
C PHE A 171 -1.67 2.38 21.24
N GLY A 172 -0.66 3.15 21.64
CA GLY A 172 -0.79 4.21 22.65
C GLY A 172 -1.43 3.70 23.95
N ASP A 173 -2.45 4.43 24.44
CA ASP A 173 -3.22 4.10 25.66
C ASP A 173 -4.20 2.94 25.46
N ASN A 174 -3.73 1.84 24.85
CA ASN A 174 -4.51 0.63 24.55
C ASN A 174 -5.68 0.86 23.58
N HIS A 175 -5.55 1.84 22.68
CA HIS A 175 -6.47 2.00 21.56
C HIS A 175 -6.44 0.78 20.65
N ARG A 176 -7.59 0.40 20.10
CA ARG A 176 -7.78 -0.80 19.28
C ARG A 176 -8.37 -0.44 17.94
N LEU A 177 -7.60 -0.67 16.88
CA LEU A 177 -8.07 -0.52 15.50
C LEU A 177 -8.17 -1.91 14.85
N TYR A 178 -9.35 -2.22 14.34
CA TYR A 178 -9.62 -3.40 13.52
C TYR A 178 -9.62 -3.00 12.04
N VAL A 179 -8.97 -3.79 11.19
CA VAL A 179 -9.15 -3.73 9.73
C VAL A 179 -9.31 -5.16 9.22
N GLY A 180 -10.45 -5.48 8.61
CA GLY A 180 -10.77 -6.84 8.21
C GLY A 180 -11.43 -6.95 6.84
N ALA A 181 -11.26 -8.10 6.22
CA ALA A 181 -12.01 -8.53 5.05
C ALA A 181 -13.22 -9.38 5.49
N ARG A 182 -14.42 -8.96 5.10
CA ARG A 182 -15.66 -9.70 5.30
C ARG A 182 -15.67 -10.91 4.37
N ARG A 183 -16.08 -12.05 4.93
CA ARG A 183 -16.24 -13.30 4.17
C ARG A 183 -17.39 -13.15 3.17
N ALA A 184 -17.17 -13.69 1.98
CA ALA A 184 -18.17 -13.77 0.93
C ALA A 184 -18.13 -15.16 0.30
N ALA A 185 -19.29 -15.77 0.05
CA ALA A 185 -19.37 -17.03 -0.68
C ALA A 185 -18.96 -16.81 -2.13
N GLU A 186 -19.59 -15.82 -2.77
CA GLU A 186 -19.26 -15.32 -4.10
C GLU A 186 -18.73 -13.89 -3.99
N TRP A 187 -17.69 -13.58 -4.75
CA TRP A 187 -17.11 -12.23 -4.79
C TRP A 187 -17.92 -11.33 -5.70
N ASP A 188 -18.44 -10.23 -5.14
CA ASP A 188 -18.96 -9.08 -5.88
C ASP A 188 -17.98 -7.91 -5.74
N GLU A 189 -17.51 -7.36 -6.86
CA GLU A 189 -16.56 -6.24 -6.88
C GLU A 189 -17.17 -4.90 -6.47
N ASP A 190 -18.49 -4.76 -6.59
CA ASP A 190 -19.24 -3.54 -6.26
C ASP A 190 -19.73 -3.54 -4.80
N GLU A 191 -19.72 -4.70 -4.12
CA GLU A 191 -20.01 -4.82 -2.69
C GLU A 191 -18.76 -4.48 -1.85
N ASP A 192 -18.94 -3.75 -0.75
CA ASP A 192 -17.84 -3.42 0.15
C ASP A 192 -17.58 -4.56 1.15
N HIS A 193 -16.43 -5.21 0.98
CA HIS A 193 -15.95 -6.30 1.82
C HIS A 193 -14.93 -5.84 2.85
N ILE A 194 -14.58 -4.55 2.92
CA ILE A 194 -13.68 -4.06 3.97
C ILE A 194 -14.46 -3.54 5.18
N GLN A 195 -14.01 -3.90 6.38
CA GLN A 195 -14.57 -3.42 7.63
C GLN A 195 -13.48 -2.79 8.47
N VAL A 196 -13.77 -1.62 9.04
CA VAL A 196 -12.88 -0.91 9.97
C VAL A 196 -13.65 -0.57 11.23
N THR A 197 -13.05 -0.84 12.40
CA THR A 197 -13.58 -0.37 13.68
C THR A 197 -12.46 0.27 14.50
N PHE A 198 -12.81 1.28 15.29
CA PHE A 198 -11.90 1.96 16.20
C PHE A 198 -12.51 1.97 17.60
N ASP A 199 -11.79 1.41 18.58
CA ASP A 199 -12.22 1.19 19.95
C ASP A 199 -13.58 0.48 20.08
N GLY A 200 -13.84 -0.45 19.15
CA GLY A 200 -15.10 -1.20 19.08
C GLY A 200 -16.22 -0.52 18.31
N GLU A 201 -16.07 0.76 17.97
CA GLU A 201 -17.06 1.51 17.21
C GLU A 201 -16.80 1.42 15.68
N PRO A 202 -17.83 1.21 14.86
CA PRO A 202 -17.68 1.21 13.40
C PRO A 202 -17.10 2.52 12.86
N VAL A 203 -16.19 2.42 11.90
CA VAL A 203 -15.68 3.56 11.14
C VAL A 203 -16.40 3.62 9.79
N ASP A 204 -17.43 4.45 9.72
CA ASP A 204 -18.21 4.65 8.50
C ASP A 204 -17.53 5.66 7.57
N VAL A 205 -17.13 5.19 6.39
CA VAL A 205 -16.58 6.00 5.31
C VAL A 205 -17.40 5.74 4.05
N ASP A 206 -17.95 6.80 3.44
CA ASP A 206 -18.72 6.71 2.21
C ASP A 206 -17.98 5.89 1.14
N ALA A 207 -18.72 5.09 0.38
CA ALA A 207 -18.20 4.23 -0.68
C ALA A 207 -17.82 5.02 -1.95
N VAL A 208 -16.94 6.01 -1.80
CA VAL A 208 -16.47 6.89 -2.85
C VAL A 208 -14.98 7.11 -2.66
N ARG A 209 -14.20 6.99 -3.73
CA ARG A 209 -12.76 7.26 -3.71
C ARG A 209 -12.46 8.61 -3.06
N ASN A 210 -11.46 8.64 -2.18
CA ASN A 210 -11.03 9.81 -1.39
C ASN A 210 -12.01 10.27 -0.31
N ALA A 211 -13.17 9.63 -0.12
CA ALA A 211 -13.95 9.84 1.09
C ALA A 211 -13.08 9.56 2.32
N ARG A 212 -13.22 10.39 3.35
CA ARG A 212 -12.35 10.38 4.53
C ARG A 212 -13.17 10.49 5.80
N TRP A 213 -12.86 9.61 6.73
CA TRP A 213 -13.25 9.72 8.12
C TRP A 213 -12.04 10.13 8.95
N ALA A 214 -12.26 10.96 9.97
CA ALA A 214 -11.25 11.34 10.93
C ALA A 214 -11.82 11.16 12.34
N SER A 215 -11.03 10.59 13.23
CA SER A 215 -11.47 10.36 14.61
C SER A 215 -11.62 11.69 15.34
N ARG A 216 -12.74 11.84 16.06
CA ARG A 216 -12.95 12.95 16.99
C ARG A 216 -12.32 12.70 18.34
N ALA A 217 -12.19 11.44 18.72
CA ALA A 217 -11.64 11.02 20.01
C ALA A 217 -10.10 10.99 19.99
N LEU A 218 -9.51 10.68 18.84
CA LEU A 218 -8.05 10.61 18.67
C LEU A 218 -7.61 11.45 17.47
N PRO A 219 -7.23 12.73 17.70
CA PRO A 219 -6.67 13.57 16.64
C PRO A 219 -5.48 12.89 15.95
N GLY A 220 -5.43 12.99 14.63
CA GLY A 220 -4.38 12.37 13.81
C GLY A 220 -4.70 10.95 13.32
N LEU A 221 -5.73 10.28 13.86
CA LEU A 221 -6.26 9.04 13.27
C LEU A 221 -7.27 9.35 12.16
N SER A 222 -7.05 8.80 10.97
CA SER A 222 -7.99 8.91 9.87
C SER A 222 -8.04 7.68 8.97
N VAL A 223 -9.16 7.49 8.31
CA VAL A 223 -9.40 6.41 7.34
C VAL A 223 -9.84 7.05 6.04
N ARG A 224 -9.19 6.70 4.93
CA ARG A 224 -9.48 7.24 3.60
C ARG A 224 -9.69 6.12 2.59
N ARG A 225 -10.72 6.25 1.76
CA ARG A 225 -10.95 5.39 0.61
C ARG A 225 -9.88 5.56 -0.46
N THR A 226 -9.22 4.47 -0.85
CA THR A 226 -8.26 4.46 -1.98
C THR A 226 -8.92 3.99 -3.28
N LYS A 227 -10.05 3.29 -3.17
CA LYS A 227 -11.02 2.98 -4.24
C LYS A 227 -12.44 3.25 -3.72
N ASP A 228 -13.46 3.14 -4.57
CA ASP A 228 -14.84 3.37 -4.16
C ASP A 228 -15.28 2.40 -3.07
N VAL A 229 -14.96 1.11 -3.24
CA VAL A 229 -15.16 0.04 -2.25
C VAL A 229 -13.88 -0.82 -2.13
N ASN A 230 -13.83 -1.69 -1.12
CA ASN A 230 -12.82 -2.73 -0.93
C ASN A 230 -11.39 -2.27 -0.64
N ALA A 231 -11.10 -0.96 -0.59
CA ALA A 231 -9.75 -0.49 -0.31
C ALA A 231 -9.71 0.81 0.50
N VAL A 232 -8.94 0.80 1.58
CA VAL A 232 -8.73 1.94 2.49
C VAL A 232 -7.25 2.14 2.80
N ALA A 233 -6.92 3.38 3.19
CA ALA A 233 -5.68 3.73 3.87
C ALA A 233 -6.05 4.24 5.26
N VAL A 234 -5.47 3.64 6.30
CA VAL A 234 -5.61 4.07 7.69
C VAL A 234 -4.31 4.73 8.13
N GLU A 235 -4.40 5.96 8.61
CA GLU A 235 -3.24 6.77 8.96
C GLU A 235 -3.38 7.22 10.41
N LEU A 236 -2.33 7.03 11.21
CA LEU A 236 -2.14 7.66 12.50
C LEU A 236 -0.88 8.52 12.42
N ASP A 237 -1.07 9.84 12.51
CA ASP A 237 -0.01 10.84 12.31
C ASP A 237 1.26 10.50 13.12
N GLY A 238 2.38 10.39 12.42
CA GLY A 238 3.69 10.13 13.03
C GLY A 238 3.91 8.70 13.55
N VAL A 239 2.91 7.80 13.44
CA VAL A 239 3.03 6.41 13.91
C VAL A 239 3.06 5.44 12.75
N PHE A 240 1.96 5.34 11.98
CA PHE A 240 1.85 4.42 10.86
C PHE A 240 0.92 4.91 9.75
N SER A 241 1.09 4.33 8.56
CA SER A 241 0.12 4.30 7.47
C SER A 241 -0.08 2.86 7.03
N ILE A 242 -1.33 2.38 7.04
CA ILE A 242 -1.72 1.03 6.66
C ILE A 242 -2.65 1.10 5.46
N SER A 243 -2.20 0.56 4.34
CA SER A 243 -3.03 0.30 3.16
C SER A 243 -3.63 -1.09 3.29
N ALA A 244 -4.94 -1.23 3.09
CA ALA A 244 -5.62 -2.51 3.10
C ALA A 244 -6.59 -2.61 1.91
N GLY A 245 -6.49 -3.69 1.15
CA GLY A 245 -7.39 -4.02 0.05
C GLY A 245 -7.98 -5.41 0.24
N ALA A 246 -9.30 -5.53 0.28
CA ALA A 246 -9.99 -6.81 0.27
C ALA A 246 -9.95 -7.41 -1.14
N VAL A 247 -9.52 -8.66 -1.25
CA VAL A 247 -9.41 -9.40 -2.52
C VAL A 247 -9.86 -10.86 -2.34
N PRO A 248 -10.49 -11.47 -3.36
CA PRO A 248 -10.84 -12.88 -3.33
C PRO A 248 -9.69 -13.75 -3.84
N ILE A 249 -9.76 -15.05 -3.57
CA ILE A 249 -9.04 -16.04 -4.38
C ILE A 249 -9.85 -16.32 -5.63
N THR A 250 -9.26 -16.05 -6.80
CA THR A 250 -9.94 -16.27 -8.08
C THR A 250 -9.84 -17.73 -8.52
N GLU A 251 -10.72 -18.16 -9.42
CA GLU A 251 -10.61 -19.48 -10.08
C GLU A 251 -9.28 -19.67 -10.81
N LYS A 252 -8.69 -18.57 -11.32
CA LYS A 252 -7.37 -18.62 -11.97
C LYS A 252 -6.29 -18.93 -10.95
N ASP A 253 -6.33 -18.29 -9.79
CA ASP A 253 -5.36 -18.53 -8.72
C ASP A 253 -5.46 -19.96 -8.22
N ASP A 254 -6.69 -20.44 -7.97
CA ASP A 254 -6.92 -21.83 -7.56
C ASP A 254 -6.47 -22.83 -8.63
N ARG A 255 -6.71 -22.58 -9.92
CA ARG A 255 -6.22 -23.45 -11.00
C ARG A 255 -4.69 -23.55 -11.03
N ILE A 256 -3.98 -22.45 -10.78
CA ILE A 256 -2.51 -22.40 -10.82
C ILE A 256 -1.90 -23.01 -9.56
N HIS A 257 -2.42 -22.63 -8.39
CA HIS A 257 -1.82 -22.95 -7.10
C HIS A 257 -2.46 -24.16 -6.41
N LYS A 258 -3.63 -24.59 -6.89
CA LYS A 258 -4.44 -25.69 -6.36
C LYS A 258 -4.78 -25.46 -4.88
N TYR A 259 -5.34 -24.29 -4.58
CA TYR A 259 -5.72 -23.90 -3.22
C TYR A 259 -6.87 -24.74 -2.65
N GLY A 260 -7.60 -25.48 -3.49
CA GLY A 260 -8.76 -26.25 -3.10
C GLY A 260 -9.99 -25.37 -2.88
N LYS A 261 -10.09 -24.24 -3.59
CA LYS A 261 -11.23 -23.32 -3.51
C LYS A 261 -12.52 -24.08 -3.81
N THR A 262 -13.59 -23.74 -3.08
CA THR A 262 -14.94 -24.24 -3.34
C THR A 262 -15.88 -23.07 -3.63
N ASP A 263 -17.08 -23.35 -4.12
CA ASP A 263 -18.10 -22.32 -4.39
C ASP A 263 -18.74 -21.75 -3.11
N ARG A 264 -18.37 -22.27 -1.93
CA ARG A 264 -18.92 -21.84 -0.64
C ARG A 264 -18.16 -20.69 0.01
N ASP A 265 -16.95 -20.43 -0.44
CA ASP A 265 -16.07 -19.42 0.14
C ASP A 265 -15.11 -18.88 -0.92
N SER A 266 -15.14 -17.56 -1.11
CA SER A 266 -14.20 -16.86 -2.00
C SER A 266 -12.85 -16.60 -1.35
N LEU A 267 -12.66 -16.99 -0.08
CA LEU A 267 -11.42 -16.84 0.69
C LEU A 267 -10.94 -15.39 0.67
N VAL A 268 -11.88 -14.46 0.94
CA VAL A 268 -11.60 -13.03 0.94
C VAL A 268 -10.56 -12.71 2.01
N HIS A 269 -9.48 -12.07 1.59
CA HIS A 269 -8.33 -11.73 2.40
C HIS A 269 -7.82 -10.32 2.06
N LEU A 270 -6.80 -9.87 2.79
CA LEU A 270 -6.23 -8.53 2.68
C LEU A 270 -4.89 -8.57 1.95
N ASP A 271 -4.79 -7.74 0.93
CA ASP A 271 -3.52 -7.20 0.46
C ASP A 271 -3.18 -5.96 1.29
N LEU A 272 -2.00 -5.98 1.91
CA LEU A 272 -1.59 -5.04 2.93
C LEU A 272 -0.33 -4.27 2.51
N GLY A 273 -0.25 -3.02 2.95
CA GLY A 273 0.95 -2.20 2.89
C GLY A 273 1.13 -1.45 4.20
N PHE A 274 2.28 -1.62 4.83
CA PHE A 274 2.64 -0.95 6.08
C PHE A 274 3.74 0.07 5.84
N GLN A 275 3.54 1.29 6.35
CA GLN A 275 4.58 2.27 6.53
C GLN A 275 4.62 2.68 8.00
N PHE A 276 5.80 2.61 8.61
CA PHE A 276 6.02 2.96 10.00
C PHE A 276 6.92 4.19 10.10
N HIS A 277 6.64 5.08 11.04
CA HIS A 277 7.31 6.39 11.13
C HIS A 277 8.18 6.55 12.39
N ASN A 278 7.81 5.91 13.50
CA ASN A 278 8.47 6.10 14.80
C ASN A 278 8.77 4.75 15.49
N LEU A 279 9.50 3.87 14.81
CA LEU A 279 9.89 2.57 15.36
C LEU A 279 11.11 2.69 16.26
N THR A 280 11.17 1.88 17.32
CA THR A 280 12.35 1.74 18.18
C THR A 280 13.28 0.64 17.67
N ASP A 281 14.52 0.65 18.16
CA ASP A 281 15.52 -0.37 17.88
C ASP A 281 15.19 -1.75 18.50
N HIS A 282 14.12 -1.84 19.31
CA HIS A 282 13.68 -3.08 19.95
C HIS A 282 12.59 -3.80 19.17
N ILE A 283 12.04 -3.21 18.10
CA ILE A 283 10.97 -3.78 17.29
C ILE A 283 11.21 -5.27 16.94
N ASP A 284 10.17 -6.08 17.08
CA ASP A 284 10.16 -7.52 16.81
C ASP A 284 8.83 -7.91 16.12
N GLY A 285 8.58 -9.21 15.97
CA GLY A 285 7.46 -9.73 15.18
C GLY A 285 7.90 -10.26 13.82
N VAL A 286 6.99 -10.94 13.11
CA VAL A 286 7.29 -11.55 11.80
C VAL A 286 7.88 -10.51 10.84
N LEU A 287 7.15 -9.41 10.64
CA LEU A 287 7.59 -8.29 9.81
C LEU A 287 8.48 -7.32 10.60
N GLY A 288 8.09 -6.98 11.82
CA GLY A 288 8.73 -5.91 12.60
C GLY A 288 10.23 -6.12 12.82
N GLN A 289 10.69 -7.36 13.07
CA GLN A 289 12.12 -7.63 13.29
C GLN A 289 13.01 -7.20 12.11
N THR A 290 12.46 -7.15 10.89
CA THR A 290 13.19 -6.79 9.68
C THR A 290 13.48 -5.29 9.57
N TYR A 291 12.83 -4.47 10.40
CA TYR A 291 13.05 -3.03 10.51
C TYR A 291 14.14 -2.67 11.53
N ARG A 292 14.61 -3.64 12.32
CA ARG A 292 15.60 -3.39 13.36
C ARG A 292 16.95 -2.97 12.75
N PRO A 293 17.64 -1.95 13.29
CA PRO A 293 18.99 -1.62 12.84
C PRO A 293 19.94 -2.81 12.97
N GLY A 294 20.71 -3.07 11.92
CA GLY A 294 21.64 -4.20 11.87
C GLY A 294 20.97 -5.58 11.79
N TYR A 295 19.67 -5.66 11.48
CA TYR A 295 19.01 -6.93 11.21
C TYR A 295 19.72 -7.67 10.08
N VAL A 296 20.09 -8.92 10.35
CA VAL A 296 20.62 -9.85 9.35
C VAL A 296 19.54 -10.86 9.03
N THR A 297 19.16 -10.92 7.76
CA THR A 297 18.11 -11.82 7.29
C THR A 297 18.46 -13.27 7.59
N LYS A 298 17.52 -13.98 8.21
CA LYS A 298 17.65 -15.41 8.55
C LYS A 298 17.01 -16.31 7.50
N VAL A 299 16.27 -15.73 6.56
CA VAL A 299 15.65 -16.49 5.48
C VAL A 299 16.68 -16.77 4.40
N ASN A 300 16.57 -17.92 3.74
CA ASN A 300 17.40 -18.24 2.59
C ASN A 300 16.91 -17.44 1.37
N ILE A 301 17.47 -16.25 1.16
CA ILE A 301 17.10 -15.35 0.06
C ILE A 301 17.38 -15.94 -1.34
N SER A 302 18.22 -16.96 -1.44
CA SER A 302 18.49 -17.67 -2.69
C SER A 302 17.39 -18.70 -3.03
N ALA A 303 16.53 -19.04 -2.07
CA ALA A 303 15.41 -19.94 -2.31
C ALA A 303 14.32 -19.25 -3.14
N LYS A 304 13.61 -20.01 -3.97
CA LYS A 304 12.46 -19.51 -4.75
C LYS A 304 11.34 -18.96 -3.85
N MET A 305 11.17 -19.57 -2.68
CA MET A 305 10.22 -19.15 -1.66
C MET A 305 10.97 -19.12 -0.31
N PRO A 306 11.62 -18.01 0.05
CA PRO A 306 12.26 -17.87 1.36
C PRO A 306 11.17 -17.90 2.45
N ILE A 307 11.26 -18.81 3.41
CA ILE A 307 10.25 -18.96 4.46
C ILE A 307 10.81 -18.46 5.79
N MET A 308 10.06 -17.59 6.45
CA MET A 308 10.29 -17.22 7.84
C MET A 308 9.62 -18.24 8.76
N GLY A 309 10.45 -19.12 9.34
CA GLY A 309 9.99 -20.14 10.28
C GLY A 309 9.72 -19.60 11.69
N GLY A 310 9.34 -20.51 12.58
CA GLY A 310 9.14 -20.20 14.00
C GLY A 310 7.76 -19.65 14.34
N ALA A 311 6.71 -20.04 13.59
CA ALA A 311 5.33 -19.62 13.85
C ALA A 311 4.89 -19.67 15.32
N PRO A 312 5.23 -20.70 16.14
CA PRO A 312 4.89 -20.72 17.56
C PRO A 312 5.42 -19.52 18.37
N LYS A 313 6.52 -18.89 17.94
CA LYS A 313 7.11 -17.70 18.59
C LYS A 313 6.24 -16.45 18.43
N TYR A 314 5.43 -16.41 17.37
CA TYR A 314 4.61 -15.26 17.00
C TYR A 314 3.13 -15.49 17.32
N LEU A 315 2.76 -16.68 17.80
CA LEU A 315 1.37 -16.99 18.14
C LEU A 315 0.88 -16.04 19.23
N SER A 316 -0.35 -15.56 19.07
CA SER A 316 -1.07 -14.76 20.05
C SER A 316 -2.41 -15.42 20.35
N GLU A 317 -2.89 -15.29 21.58
CA GLU A 317 -4.21 -15.83 21.98
C GLU A 317 -5.39 -15.13 21.31
N GLY A 318 -5.19 -13.92 20.78
CA GLY A 318 -6.26 -13.18 20.13
C GLY A 318 -5.78 -11.99 19.32
N LEU A 319 -6.65 -11.50 18.44
CA LEU A 319 -6.35 -10.42 17.51
C LEU A 319 -5.88 -9.11 18.18
N PHE A 320 -6.32 -8.82 19.42
CA PHE A 320 -5.87 -7.64 20.18
C PHE A 320 -4.97 -7.99 21.38
N SER A 321 -4.63 -9.26 21.57
CA SER A 321 -3.73 -9.70 22.64
C SER A 321 -2.30 -9.32 22.33
N THR A 322 -1.52 -8.97 23.35
CA THR A 322 -0.11 -8.54 23.21
C THR A 322 0.84 -9.52 23.88
N ASP A 323 0.48 -10.80 23.84
CA ASP A 323 0.99 -11.92 24.66
C ASP A 323 2.00 -12.82 23.92
N CYS A 324 2.26 -12.55 22.63
CA CYS A 324 3.19 -13.34 21.86
C CYS A 324 4.59 -13.33 22.49
N ALA A 325 5.38 -14.39 22.29
CA ALA A 325 6.70 -14.54 22.91
C ALA A 325 7.72 -13.47 22.49
N VAL A 326 7.43 -12.71 21.44
CA VAL A 326 8.26 -11.60 20.94
C VAL A 326 7.75 -10.23 21.34
N SER A 327 6.68 -10.16 22.13
CA SER A 327 6.03 -8.89 22.44
C SER A 327 7.01 -7.91 23.07
N ARG A 328 7.04 -6.71 22.49
CA ARG A 328 7.75 -5.52 22.97
C ARG A 328 6.78 -4.44 23.39
N PHE A 329 5.49 -4.71 23.26
CA PHE A 329 4.45 -3.79 23.62
C PHE A 329 4.38 -3.69 25.14
N HIS A 330 4.57 -2.48 25.62
CA HIS A 330 4.37 -2.14 27.01
C HIS A 330 3.35 -1.02 26.99
N CYS A 331 2.11 -1.31 27.41
CA CYS A 331 1.22 -0.23 27.77
C CYS A 331 1.99 0.63 28.77
N SER A 332 2.09 1.94 28.53
CA SER A 332 2.66 2.84 29.51
C SER A 332 1.76 2.84 30.74
N ASP A 333 1.90 1.83 31.59
CA ASP A 333 1.71 1.98 33.00
C ASP A 333 2.71 3.06 33.38
N SER A 334 2.18 4.27 33.54
CA SER A 334 2.79 5.35 34.30
C SER A 334 3.75 4.77 35.32
N ILE A 335 5.01 5.21 35.28
CA ILE A 335 6.03 4.97 36.29
C ILE A 335 5.37 5.08 37.68
N ALA A 336 4.99 3.94 38.24
CA ALA A 336 4.35 3.85 39.54
C ALA A 336 4.94 2.63 40.25
N ALA A 337 5.84 2.97 41.17
CA ALA A 337 6.34 2.17 42.27
C ALA A 337 7.32 1.03 41.91
N ALA A 338 8.58 1.43 41.83
CA ALA A 338 9.61 0.75 42.62
C ALA A 338 9.07 0.49 44.05
N GLY A 339 9.02 -0.77 44.45
CA GLY A 339 8.57 -1.15 45.78
C GLY A 339 8.21 -2.64 45.88
N ALA A 340 9.24 -3.47 46.03
CA ALA A 340 9.11 -4.89 46.33
C ALA A 340 8.14 -5.17 47.50
N VAL A 341 7.35 -6.24 47.41
CA VAL A 341 7.16 -7.21 48.51
C VAL A 341 6.85 -8.60 47.93
N THR A 342 7.77 -9.52 48.15
CA THR A 342 7.61 -10.98 48.09
C THR A 342 6.52 -11.45 49.06
N THR A 343 5.65 -12.39 48.69
CA THR A 343 5.25 -13.46 49.62
C THR A 343 4.61 -14.66 48.91
N TYR A 344 4.82 -15.80 49.55
CA TYR A 344 4.68 -17.18 49.11
C TYR A 344 3.23 -17.71 49.04
N ALA A 345 3.14 -18.86 48.37
CA ALA A 345 2.07 -19.84 48.30
C ALA A 345 1.14 -19.99 49.52
N SER A 346 -0.10 -20.37 49.22
CA SER A 346 -0.76 -21.57 49.76
C SER A 346 -1.73 -22.12 48.73
#